data_AF-A0A246HHV6-F1
#
_entry.id   AF-A0A246HHV6-F1
#
_cell.length_a   1.000
_cell.length_b   1.000
_cell.length_c   1.000
_cell.angle_alpha   90.00
_cell.angle_beta   90.00
_cell.angle_gamma   90.00
#
_symmetry.space_group_name_H-M   'P 1'
#
loop_
_entity.id
_entity.type
_entity.pdbx_description
1 polymer ?
#
loop_
_entity_poly.entity_id
_entity_poly.type
_entity_poly.pdbx_seq_one_letter_code
_entity_poly.pdbx_strand_id
1 'polypeptide(L)'
;MKLIRGMFLVFVCLIILTGCENWGGDAVSPALKCGADRQLPCRASFRALAEKPVQFDGKLVRVEGYLSVARELFLLSSSRELLEAGVTDEVSVRIRGPIETQRDIFEKHAYSWVSVVGTFRVKEKGGTTDDLLIGEIHAPLDVQSLRPIGPLKRASFSEVAVDLEDLN
;
A
#
# COMPACT_ATOMS: atom_id res chain seq x y z
N MET A 1 -45.77 -42.54 49.73
CA MET A 1 -46.54 -41.28 49.72
C MET A 1 -45.72 -40.21 49.04
N LYS A 2 -46.32 -39.53 48.03
CA LYS A 2 -46.14 -38.09 47.65
C LYS A 2 -44.70 -37.58 47.38
N LEU A 3 -44.39 -36.76 46.38
CA LEU A 3 -45.06 -36.21 45.21
C LEU A 3 -43.93 -35.47 44.44
N ILE A 4 -44.05 -35.40 43.12
CA ILE A 4 -43.28 -34.59 42.18
C ILE A 4 -43.28 -33.10 42.56
N ARG A 5 -42.15 -32.36 42.42
CA ARG A 5 -42.08 -31.05 41.72
C ARG A 5 -40.72 -30.34 41.76
N GLY A 6 -40.34 -29.80 40.59
CA GLY A 6 -39.32 -28.77 40.33
C GLY A 6 -38.11 -29.35 39.58
N MET A 7 -38.08 -29.54 38.26
CA MET A 7 -38.32 -28.61 37.14
C MET A 7 -37.61 -27.27 37.28
N PHE A 8 -36.75 -26.98 36.29
CA PHE A 8 -35.94 -25.77 36.06
C PHE A 8 -34.65 -25.63 36.89
N LEU A 9 -33.55 -26.18 36.37
CA LEU A 9 -32.30 -25.41 36.30
C LEU A 9 -31.34 -26.01 35.25
N VAL A 10 -31.46 -25.42 34.06
CA VAL A 10 -30.34 -25.01 33.21
C VAL A 10 -29.48 -26.13 32.62
N PHE A 11 -29.99 -26.53 31.46
CA PHE A 11 -29.34 -27.09 30.29
C PHE A 11 -28.15 -26.23 29.79
N VAL A 12 -27.01 -26.19 30.51
CA VAL A 12 -25.75 -25.62 29.98
C VAL A 12 -24.57 -26.38 30.58
N CYS A 13 -24.32 -27.61 30.13
CA CYS A 13 -23.11 -28.34 30.51
C CYS A 13 -22.70 -29.32 29.41
N LEU A 14 -22.53 -28.82 28.20
CA LEU A 14 -21.99 -29.57 27.08
C LEU A 14 -21.09 -28.64 26.25
N ILE A 15 -19.85 -29.11 26.05
CA ILE A 15 -18.80 -28.59 25.17
C ILE A 15 -17.92 -27.47 25.76
N ILE A 16 -17.08 -27.83 26.73
CA ILE A 16 -15.76 -27.18 26.89
C ILE A 16 -14.73 -28.29 27.12
N LEU A 17 -14.39 -29.04 26.07
CA LEU A 17 -13.29 -30.01 26.08
C LEU A 17 -12.92 -30.38 24.63
N THR A 18 -12.41 -29.40 23.88
CA THR A 18 -11.61 -29.66 22.67
C THR A 18 -10.51 -28.61 22.57
N GLY A 19 -9.30 -29.05 22.88
CA GLY A 19 -8.00 -28.61 22.32
C GLY A 19 -7.73 -27.12 22.18
N CYS A 20 -6.82 -26.61 23.01
CA CYS A 20 -5.80 -25.67 22.51
C CYS A 20 -4.92 -26.43 21.52
N GLU A 21 -5.40 -26.59 20.28
CA GLU A 21 -4.56 -27.06 19.19
C GLU A 21 -3.83 -25.84 18.65
N ASN A 22 -2.50 -25.90 18.72
CA ASN A 22 -1.57 -24.90 18.24
C ASN A 22 -2.03 -24.28 16.92
N TRP A 23 -2.58 -23.06 16.96
CA TRP A 23 -2.49 -22.13 15.84
C TRP A 23 -1.07 -21.56 15.82
N GLY A 24 -0.10 -22.46 15.61
CA GLY A 24 1.10 -22.13 14.88
C GLY A 24 0.63 -21.82 13.47
N GLY A 25 0.19 -20.58 13.26
CA GLY A 25 -0.14 -20.07 11.95
C GLY A 25 1.11 -20.15 11.11
N ASP A 26 1.18 -21.20 10.30
CA ASP A 26 2.09 -21.30 9.18
C ASP A 26 1.91 -20.01 8.38
N ALA A 27 2.85 -19.08 8.56
CA ALA A 27 2.93 -17.84 7.80
C ALA A 27 3.40 -18.18 6.38
N VAL A 28 2.61 -18.99 5.68
CA VAL A 28 2.71 -19.16 4.25
C VAL A 28 2.18 -17.85 3.68
N SER A 29 3.12 -16.93 3.38
CA SER A 29 2.87 -15.76 2.53
C SER A 29 1.89 -16.18 1.44
N PRO A 30 0.69 -15.57 1.35
CA PRO A 30 -0.25 -15.94 0.32
C PRO A 30 0.47 -15.65 -1.00
N ALA A 31 0.82 -16.71 -1.72
CA ALA A 31 1.38 -16.60 -3.05
C ALA A 31 0.38 -15.75 -3.85
N LEU A 32 0.75 -14.50 -4.12
CA LEU A 32 -0.07 -13.54 -4.84
C LEU A 32 -0.38 -14.14 -6.22
N LYS A 33 -1.56 -14.76 -6.36
CA LYS A 33 -2.13 -15.07 -7.67
C LYS A 33 -2.64 -13.77 -8.26
N CYS A 34 -1.69 -12.99 -8.77
CA CYS A 34 -1.93 -11.77 -9.49
C CYS A 34 -2.40 -12.08 -10.91
N GLY A 35 -3.70 -11.89 -11.17
CA GLY A 35 -4.30 -11.96 -12.50
C GLY A 35 -4.84 -13.35 -12.86
N ALA A 36 -6.17 -13.49 -12.86
CA ALA A 36 -6.83 -14.57 -13.58
C ALA A 36 -8.27 -14.22 -13.99
N ASP A 37 -9.01 -13.42 -13.23
CA ASP A 37 -10.37 -13.03 -13.63
C ASP A 37 -10.76 -11.69 -13.02
N ARG A 38 -11.27 -10.77 -13.86
CA ARG A 38 -11.72 -9.40 -13.52
C ARG A 38 -10.74 -8.66 -12.59
N GLN A 39 -9.68 -8.08 -13.19
CA GLN A 39 -8.51 -7.46 -12.56
C GLN A 39 -8.78 -6.68 -11.26
N LEU A 40 -8.88 -7.41 -10.15
CA LEU A 40 -8.72 -6.86 -8.81
C LEU A 40 -7.24 -6.49 -8.66
N PRO A 41 -6.92 -5.28 -8.17
CA PRO A 41 -5.54 -4.84 -8.04
C PRO A 41 -4.79 -5.73 -7.04
N CYS A 42 -3.57 -6.12 -7.40
CA CYS A 42 -2.70 -6.90 -6.54
C CYS A 42 -2.29 -6.10 -5.31
N ARG A 43 -2.67 -6.53 -4.12
CA ARG A 43 -2.22 -5.88 -2.90
C ARG A 43 -0.73 -6.15 -2.69
N ALA A 44 0.11 -5.14 -2.85
CA ALA A 44 1.55 -5.26 -2.74
C ALA A 44 2.08 -4.42 -1.56
N SER A 45 3.03 -4.99 -0.82
CA SER A 45 3.82 -4.25 0.16
C SER A 45 5.10 -3.74 -0.50
N PHE A 46 5.69 -2.67 0.05
CA PHE A 46 6.99 -2.17 -0.41
C PHE A 46 8.05 -3.27 -0.43
N ARG A 47 8.11 -4.11 0.61
CA ARG A 47 9.02 -5.26 0.66
C ARG A 47 8.79 -6.23 -0.50
N ALA A 48 7.55 -6.58 -0.81
CA ALA A 48 7.26 -7.50 -1.91
C ALA A 48 7.65 -6.90 -3.28
N LEU A 49 7.43 -5.61 -3.46
CA LEU A 49 7.86 -4.88 -4.67
C LEU A 49 9.38 -4.82 -4.78
N ALA A 50 10.10 -4.61 -3.67
CA ALA A 50 11.57 -4.57 -3.64
C ALA A 50 12.21 -5.95 -3.89
N GLU A 51 11.67 -7.01 -3.26
CA GLU A 51 12.22 -8.37 -3.37
C GLU A 51 11.98 -9.01 -4.74
N LYS A 52 10.80 -8.78 -5.33
CA LYS A 52 10.36 -9.46 -6.56
C LYS A 52 9.68 -8.50 -7.55
N PRO A 53 10.33 -7.38 -7.95
CA PRO A 53 9.71 -6.32 -8.76
C PRO A 53 9.15 -6.84 -10.09
N VAL A 54 9.89 -7.73 -10.75
CA VAL A 54 9.50 -8.34 -12.04
C VAL A 54 8.17 -9.10 -11.96
N GLN A 55 7.76 -9.61 -10.80
CA GLN A 55 6.48 -10.31 -10.65
C GLN A 55 5.27 -9.37 -10.70
N PHE A 56 5.49 -8.08 -10.47
CA PHE A 56 4.46 -7.03 -10.47
C PHE A 56 4.50 -6.17 -11.72
N ASP A 57 5.54 -6.28 -12.54
CA ASP A 57 5.72 -5.45 -13.72
C ASP A 57 4.53 -5.54 -14.69
N GLY A 58 4.01 -4.38 -15.10
CA GLY A 58 2.85 -4.24 -15.96
C GLY A 58 1.52 -4.64 -15.33
N LYS A 59 1.48 -4.98 -14.04
CA LYS A 59 0.25 -5.38 -13.34
C LYS A 59 -0.38 -4.21 -12.59
N LEU A 60 -1.70 -4.26 -12.49
CA LEU A 60 -2.45 -3.36 -11.62
C LEU A 60 -2.17 -3.74 -10.16
N VAL A 61 -1.60 -2.82 -9.39
CA VAL A 61 -1.26 -3.02 -7.97
C VAL A 61 -2.05 -2.06 -7.10
N ARG A 62 -2.27 -2.44 -5.84
CA ARG A 62 -2.71 -1.57 -4.75
C ARG A 62 -1.61 -1.51 -3.73
N VAL A 63 -1.11 -0.31 -3.45
CA VAL A 63 -0.04 -0.05 -2.48
C VAL A 63 -0.54 0.99 -1.50
N GLU A 64 -0.32 0.77 -0.21
CA GLU A 64 -0.68 1.72 0.84
C GLU A 64 0.60 2.33 1.40
N GLY A 65 0.66 3.66 1.50
CA GLY A 65 1.87 4.36 1.93
C GLY A 65 1.65 5.85 2.20
N TYR A 66 2.72 6.52 2.57
CA TYR A 66 2.75 7.96 2.78
C TYR A 66 3.04 8.68 1.46
N LEU A 67 2.09 9.47 0.98
CA LEU A 67 2.22 10.23 -0.26
C LEU A 67 2.90 11.58 0.04
N SER A 68 3.93 11.94 -0.72
CA SER A 68 4.72 13.14 -0.44
C SER A 68 5.52 13.60 -1.65
N VAL A 69 6.17 14.76 -1.51
CA VAL A 69 7.20 15.23 -2.43
C VAL A 69 8.53 15.25 -1.69
N ALA A 70 9.54 14.62 -2.26
CA ALA A 70 10.91 14.62 -1.75
C ALA A 70 11.90 14.55 -2.91
N ARG A 71 12.99 15.33 -2.82
CA ARG A 71 14.00 15.45 -3.89
C ARG A 71 13.37 15.79 -5.24
N GLU A 72 12.38 16.68 -5.22
CA GLU A 72 11.62 17.09 -6.40
C GLU A 72 10.81 15.95 -7.06
N LEU A 73 10.69 14.78 -6.44
CA LEU A 73 9.90 13.66 -6.97
C LEU A 73 8.59 13.51 -6.22
N PHE A 74 7.53 13.14 -6.93
CA PHE A 74 6.25 12.74 -6.33
C PHE A 74 6.30 11.26 -5.97
N LEU A 75 6.34 10.97 -4.66
CA LEU A 75 6.66 9.65 -4.13
C LEU A 75 5.57 9.12 -3.21
N LEU A 76 5.39 7.80 -3.25
CA LEU A 76 4.70 7.03 -2.23
C LEU A 76 5.76 6.23 -1.44
N SER A 77 5.85 6.47 -0.15
CA SER A 77 6.88 5.91 0.73
C SER A 77 6.30 4.98 1.79
N SER A 78 7.09 3.99 2.22
CA SER A 78 6.70 3.00 3.22
C SER A 78 6.57 3.55 4.64
N SER A 79 7.21 4.68 4.92
CA SER A 79 7.15 5.37 6.21
C SER A 79 7.49 6.84 6.01
N ARG A 80 6.77 7.70 6.74
CA ARG A 80 7.08 9.13 6.83
C ARG A 80 8.40 9.35 7.56
N GLU A 81 8.63 8.62 8.64
CA GLU A 81 9.82 8.75 9.48
C GLU A 81 11.10 8.38 8.72
N LEU A 82 11.05 7.31 7.91
CA LEU A 82 12.17 6.93 7.05
C LEU A 82 12.43 7.98 5.96
N LEU A 83 11.37 8.53 5.37
CA LEU A 83 11.48 9.61 4.40
C LEU A 83 12.11 10.87 5.01
N GLU A 84 11.65 11.28 6.19
CA GLU A 84 12.19 12.44 6.93
C GLU A 84 13.64 12.23 7.36
N ALA A 85 14.03 10.98 7.65
CA ALA A 85 15.42 10.59 7.89
C ALA A 85 16.27 10.52 6.61
N GLY A 86 15.69 10.76 5.43
CA GLY A 86 16.38 10.74 4.14
C GLY A 86 16.69 9.34 3.60
N VAL A 87 16.12 8.29 4.19
CA VAL A 87 16.28 6.90 3.74
C VAL A 87 15.41 6.69 2.50
N THR A 88 16.04 6.38 1.37
CA THR A 88 15.35 6.25 0.07
C THR A 88 15.41 4.86 -0.53
N ASP A 89 16.41 4.07 -0.16
CA ASP A 89 16.65 2.75 -0.74
C ASP A 89 15.54 1.78 -0.37
N GLU A 90 14.92 1.18 -1.39
CA GLU A 90 13.93 0.10 -1.25
C GLU A 90 12.68 0.47 -0.42
N VAL A 91 12.43 1.76 -0.21
CA VAL A 91 11.32 2.23 0.63
C VAL A 91 10.30 3.10 -0.09
N SER A 92 10.57 3.51 -1.34
CA SER A 92 9.70 4.42 -2.09
C SER A 92 9.46 3.98 -3.53
N VAL A 93 8.27 4.29 -4.03
CA VAL A 93 7.88 4.19 -5.45
C VAL A 93 7.51 5.57 -5.97
N ARG A 94 7.86 5.86 -7.22
CA ARG A 94 7.47 7.11 -7.88
C ARG A 94 6.04 7.02 -8.37
N ILE A 95 5.29 8.11 -8.25
CA ILE A 95 3.98 8.26 -8.89
C ILE A 95 4.20 8.93 -10.25
N ARG A 96 3.62 8.35 -11.31
CA ARG A 96 3.76 8.80 -12.70
C ARG A 96 2.39 8.94 -13.37
N GLY A 97 2.31 9.82 -14.35
CA GLY A 97 1.10 10.09 -15.13
C GLY A 97 1.03 11.54 -15.59
N PRO A 98 -0.06 11.95 -16.25
CA PRO A 98 -0.19 13.32 -16.75
C PRO A 98 -0.01 14.35 -15.63
N ILE A 99 0.72 15.43 -15.88
CA ILE A 99 1.05 16.44 -14.87
C ILE A 99 -0.17 16.97 -14.11
N GLU A 100 -1.27 17.22 -14.82
CA GLU A 100 -2.52 17.70 -14.23
C GLU A 100 -3.12 16.67 -13.28
N THR A 101 -2.98 15.37 -13.59
CA THR A 101 -3.41 14.27 -12.71
C THR A 101 -2.54 14.21 -11.46
N GLN A 102 -1.22 14.33 -11.63
CA GLN A 102 -0.30 14.35 -10.49
C GLN A 102 -0.56 15.55 -9.57
N ARG A 103 -0.80 16.74 -10.15
CA ARG A 103 -1.14 17.97 -9.40
C ARG A 103 -2.43 17.81 -8.63
N ASP A 104 -3.48 17.29 -9.27
CA ASP A 104 -4.78 17.05 -8.65
C ASP A 104 -4.68 16.08 -7.47
N ILE A 105 -3.92 14.98 -7.62
CA ILE A 105 -3.68 14.02 -6.54
C ILE A 105 -2.88 14.68 -5.43
N PHE A 106 -1.87 15.46 -5.77
CA PHE A 106 -1.05 16.16 -4.79
C PHE A 106 -1.90 17.10 -3.93
N GLU A 107 -2.69 17.98 -4.55
CA GLU A 107 -3.52 18.94 -3.84
C GLU A 107 -4.54 18.28 -2.90
N LYS A 108 -5.09 17.13 -3.32
CA LYS A 108 -6.11 16.40 -2.55
C LYS A 108 -5.52 15.48 -1.48
N HIS A 109 -4.35 14.90 -1.71
CA HIS A 109 -3.88 13.73 -0.96
C HIS A 109 -2.42 13.77 -0.48
N ALA A 110 -1.59 14.73 -0.92
CA ALA A 110 -0.20 14.78 -0.48
C ALA A 110 -0.08 14.99 1.04
N TYR A 111 1.04 14.52 1.57
CA TYR A 111 1.38 14.53 3.00
C TYR A 111 0.37 13.78 3.86
N SER A 112 -0.18 12.69 3.31
CA SER A 112 -1.13 11.84 4.01
C SER A 112 -0.89 10.36 3.73
N TRP A 113 -1.46 9.51 4.57
CA TRP A 113 -1.45 8.07 4.33
C TRP A 113 -2.58 7.70 3.38
N VAL A 114 -2.24 7.07 2.27
CA VAL A 114 -3.17 6.78 1.16
C VAL A 114 -3.07 5.33 0.71
N SER A 115 -4.11 4.87 0.02
CA SER A 115 -4.09 3.69 -0.83
C SER A 115 -4.03 4.16 -2.29
N VAL A 116 -3.00 3.76 -3.03
CA VAL A 116 -2.83 4.04 -4.45
C VAL A 116 -3.05 2.77 -5.24
N VAL A 117 -3.91 2.84 -6.25
CA VAL A 117 -4.06 1.81 -7.28
C VAL A 117 -3.55 2.35 -8.60
N GLY A 118 -2.70 1.58 -9.28
CA GLY A 118 -2.14 1.95 -10.58
C GLY A 118 -1.32 0.80 -11.19
N THR A 119 -0.72 1.03 -12.36
CA THR A 119 0.09 0.01 -13.02
C THR A 119 1.53 0.10 -12.53
N PHE A 120 2.05 -0.96 -11.93
CA PHE A 120 3.45 -0.98 -11.50
C PHE A 120 4.39 -1.19 -12.69
N ARG A 121 5.48 -0.43 -12.73
CA ARG A 121 6.55 -0.56 -13.71
C ARG A 121 7.89 -0.64 -13.00
N VAL A 122 8.68 -1.62 -13.40
CA VAL A 122 10.08 -1.72 -12.96
C VAL A 122 10.88 -0.66 -13.69
N LYS A 123 11.71 0.08 -12.96
CA LYS A 123 12.65 1.04 -13.55
C LYS A 123 13.98 0.36 -13.83
N GLU A 124 14.49 0.50 -15.05
CA GLU A 124 15.87 0.11 -15.34
C GLU A 124 16.83 1.08 -14.63
N LYS A 125 17.79 0.55 -13.86
CA LYS A 125 18.76 1.37 -13.12
C LYS A 125 19.72 2.03 -14.11
N GLY A 126 19.68 3.36 -14.17
CA GLY A 126 20.37 4.17 -15.18
C GLY A 126 21.58 4.94 -14.64
N GLY A 127 21.96 4.73 -13.38
CA GLY A 127 23.00 5.49 -12.67
C GLY A 127 22.52 6.83 -12.12
N THR A 128 21.22 7.01 -11.90
CA THR A 128 20.61 8.28 -11.46
C THR A 128 20.11 8.20 -10.01
N THR A 129 19.72 9.33 -9.41
CA THR A 129 19.08 9.35 -8.08
C THR A 129 17.79 8.54 -8.00
N ASP A 130 17.16 8.26 -9.14
CA ASP A 130 15.96 7.44 -9.25
C ASP A 130 16.26 5.94 -9.08
N ASP A 131 17.53 5.52 -9.14
CA ASP A 131 17.95 4.12 -8.97
C ASP A 131 17.71 3.58 -7.56
N LEU A 132 17.47 4.47 -6.60
CA LEU A 132 17.16 4.13 -5.20
C LEU A 132 15.68 3.74 -5.01
N LEU A 133 14.84 4.04 -6.00
CA LEU A 133 13.42 3.72 -5.97
C LEU A 133 13.18 2.25 -6.30
N ILE A 134 12.11 1.70 -5.72
CA ILE A 134 11.67 0.33 -6.00
C ILE A 134 11.14 0.21 -7.45
N GLY A 135 10.54 1.28 -7.96
CA GLY A 135 9.91 1.35 -9.26
C GLY A 135 8.92 2.51 -9.33
N GLU A 136 7.99 2.41 -10.27
CA GLU A 136 7.04 3.48 -10.57
C GLU A 136 5.61 2.93 -10.61
N ILE A 137 4.64 3.73 -10.18
CA ILE A 137 3.21 3.46 -10.31
C ILE A 137 2.64 4.47 -11.29
N HIS A 138 2.17 3.96 -12.43
CA HIS A 138 1.70 4.73 -13.56
C HIS A 138 0.18 4.85 -13.58
N ALA A 139 -0.29 5.96 -14.14
CA ALA A 139 -1.69 6.22 -14.43
C ALA A 139 -2.31 5.15 -15.37
N PRO A 140 -3.64 4.93 -15.31
CA PRO A 140 -4.63 5.62 -14.48
C PRO A 140 -4.46 5.33 -12.97
N LEU A 141 -4.56 6.37 -12.15
CA LEU A 141 -4.39 6.30 -10.70
C LEU A 141 -5.74 6.43 -9.99
N ASP A 142 -6.03 5.52 -9.06
CA ASP A 142 -7.11 5.68 -8.06
C ASP A 142 -6.46 5.83 -6.69
N VAL A 143 -6.69 6.98 -6.04
CA VAL A 143 -6.05 7.36 -4.78
C VAL A 143 -7.12 7.60 -3.73
N GLN A 144 -7.03 6.85 -2.62
CA GLN A 144 -7.96 6.93 -1.51
C GLN A 144 -7.22 7.32 -0.24
N SER A 145 -7.65 8.39 0.43
CA SER A 145 -7.08 8.76 1.72
C SER A 145 -7.52 7.76 2.79
N LEU A 146 -6.55 7.21 3.52
CA LEU A 146 -6.80 6.28 4.63
C LEU A 146 -6.78 7.00 5.98
N ARG A 147 -5.94 8.05 6.10
CA ARG A 147 -5.88 8.92 7.26
C ARG A 147 -5.57 10.35 6.81
N PRO A 148 -6.49 11.31 6.98
CA PRO A 148 -6.15 12.71 6.81
C PRO A 148 -5.19 13.12 7.92
N ILE A 149 -4.04 13.69 7.55
CA ILE A 149 -3.08 14.25 8.51
C ILE A 149 -3.22 15.78 8.46
N GLY A 150 -3.25 16.39 9.65
CA GLY A 150 -3.39 17.85 9.86
C GLY A 150 -2.24 18.67 9.25
N PRO A 151 -2.25 20.00 9.42
CA PRO A 151 -1.46 20.91 8.58
C PRO A 151 0.05 20.76 8.84
N LEU A 152 0.72 19.99 7.98
CA LEU A 152 2.16 20.01 7.82
C LEU A 152 2.54 21.25 6.98
N LYS A 153 3.72 21.83 7.21
CA LYS A 153 4.33 22.74 6.23
C LYS A 153 4.48 21.95 4.92
N ARG A 154 3.74 22.35 3.89
CA ARG A 154 3.65 21.62 2.62
C ARG A 154 4.63 22.25 1.64
N ALA A 155 5.40 21.43 0.93
CA ALA A 155 5.99 21.90 -0.32
C ALA A 155 4.85 22.25 -1.28
N SER A 156 5.12 23.11 -2.24
CA SER A 156 4.21 23.37 -3.35
C SER A 156 4.40 22.32 -4.46
N PHE A 157 3.38 22.00 -5.25
CA PHE A 157 3.56 21.11 -6.40
C PHE A 157 4.55 21.69 -7.43
N SER A 158 4.75 23.02 -7.45
CA SER A 158 5.78 23.67 -8.26
C SER A 158 7.22 23.24 -7.93
N GLU A 159 7.44 22.54 -6.82
CA GLU A 159 8.74 21.96 -6.45
C GLU A 159 8.92 20.53 -6.97
N VAL A 160 7.94 19.98 -7.71
CA VAL A 160 8.06 18.66 -8.36
C VAL A 160 8.71 18.81 -9.73
N ALA A 161 9.83 18.14 -9.95
CA ALA A 161 10.48 17.98 -11.23
C ALA A 161 9.56 17.18 -12.17
N VAL A 162 9.17 17.83 -13.26
CA VAL A 162 8.30 17.25 -14.27
C VAL A 162 9.15 16.44 -15.25
N ASP A 163 8.80 15.17 -15.42
CA ASP A 163 9.38 14.35 -16.49
C ASP A 163 8.73 14.69 -17.83
N LEU A 164 9.51 14.71 -18.91
CA LEU A 164 9.01 15.01 -20.25
C LEU A 164 7.97 13.97 -20.70
N GLU A 165 8.08 12.74 -20.23
CA GLU A 165 7.10 11.68 -20.53
C GLU A 165 5.74 11.93 -19.87
N ASP A 166 5.69 12.79 -18.83
CA ASP A 166 4.47 13.11 -18.09
C ASP A 166 3.71 14.33 -18.68
N LEU A 167 4.22 14.93 -19.77
CA LEU A 167 3.64 16.11 -20.42
C LEU A 167 2.49 15.81 -21.40
N ASN A 168 2.26 14.55 -21.76
CA ASN A 168 1.27 14.12 -22.75
C ASN A 168 0.19 13.21 -22.15
#